data_AF-A0A2E0FE77-F1
#
_entry.id   AF-A0A2E0FE77-F1
#
_cell.length_a   1.000
_cell.length_b   1.000
_cell.length_c   1.000
_cell.angle_alpha   90.00
_cell.angle_beta   90.00
_cell.angle_gamma   90.00
#
_symmetry.space_group_name_H-M   'P 1'
#
loop_
_entity.id
_entity.type
_entity.pdbx_description
1 polymer ?
#
loop_
_entity_poly.entity_id
_entity_poly.type
_entity_poly.pdbx_seq_one_letter_code
_entity_poly.pdbx_strand_id
1 'polypeptide(L)'
;MTGEERLNEFMEAVENWTSSKSLPKIQENETVSMILNMKSLSLDKLTREECLACAYELYAHAEYIHSVKSKEEVILDWAESSLWFIISSSMNQYGDKYTKWQEKFFSAVKENPLATDILKIKNHAEARIKIINGKADRVQSMADILINLSKRR
;
A
#
# COMPACT_ATOMS: atom_id res chain seq x y z
N MET A 1 22.03 -12.17 -8.07
CA MET A 1 20.65 -11.68 -8.24
C MET A 1 20.00 -11.61 -6.87
N THR A 2 19.83 -10.40 -6.33
CA THR A 2 19.26 -10.18 -5.00
C THR A 2 17.72 -10.25 -5.03
N GLY A 3 17.08 -10.33 -3.86
CA GLY A 3 15.62 -10.27 -3.79
C GLY A 3 15.05 -8.94 -4.31
N GLU A 4 15.79 -7.85 -4.14
CA GLU A 4 15.41 -6.50 -4.61
C GLU A 4 15.48 -6.37 -6.13
N GLU A 5 16.47 -6.97 -6.78
CA GLU A 5 16.58 -6.96 -8.24
C GLU A 5 15.39 -7.67 -8.89
N ARG A 6 14.98 -8.83 -8.36
CA ARG A 6 13.80 -9.56 -8.84
C ARG A 6 12.50 -8.81 -8.60
N LEU A 7 12.41 -8.10 -7.47
CA LEU A 7 11.25 -7.25 -7.20
C LEU A 7 11.19 -6.11 -8.23
N ASN A 8 12.31 -5.47 -8.55
CA ASN A 8 12.34 -4.39 -9.51
C ASN A 8 11.93 -4.86 -10.92
N GLU A 9 12.43 -6.01 -11.38
CA GLU A 9 12.01 -6.61 -12.65
C GLU A 9 10.50 -6.89 -12.68
N PHE A 10 9.95 -7.42 -11.58
CA PHE A 10 8.53 -7.67 -11.46
C PHE A 10 7.71 -6.37 -11.49
N MET A 11 8.13 -5.36 -10.72
CA MET A 11 7.45 -4.08 -10.67
C MET A 11 7.51 -3.35 -12.01
N GLU A 12 8.63 -3.43 -12.73
CA GLU A 12 8.75 -2.89 -14.09
C GLU A 12 7.80 -3.60 -15.07
N ALA A 13 7.70 -4.94 -14.99
CA ALA A 13 6.74 -5.69 -15.81
C ALA A 13 5.28 -5.30 -15.50
N VAL A 14 4.95 -5.12 -14.22
CA VAL A 14 3.62 -4.64 -13.80
C VAL A 14 3.37 -3.23 -14.32
N GLU A 15 4.31 -2.30 -14.15
CA GLU A 15 4.15 -0.91 -14.61
C GLU A 15 4.03 -0.82 -16.13
N ASN A 16 4.78 -1.62 -16.89
CA ASN A 16 4.67 -1.71 -18.34
C ASN A 16 3.28 -2.23 -18.76
N TRP A 17 2.78 -3.27 -18.07
CA TRP A 17 1.46 -3.82 -18.33
C TRP A 17 0.35 -2.82 -17.99
N THR A 18 0.43 -2.13 -16.85
CA THR A 18 -0.54 -1.11 -16.44
C THR A 18 -0.52 0.10 -17.37
N SER A 19 0.66 0.53 -17.81
CA SER A 19 0.81 1.66 -18.75
C SER A 19 0.20 1.34 -20.12
N SER A 20 0.27 0.08 -20.56
CA SER A 20 -0.40 -0.38 -21.78
C SER A 20 -1.94 -0.29 -21.72
N LYS A 21 -2.51 -0.17 -20.50
CA LYS A 21 -3.95 -0.07 -20.24
C LYS A 21 -4.43 1.36 -19.96
N SER A 22 -3.55 2.37 -20.10
CA SER A 22 -3.89 3.81 -19.99
C SER A 22 -4.59 4.20 -18.68
N LEU A 23 -4.20 3.60 -17.55
CA LEU A 23 -4.70 4.04 -16.24
C LEU A 23 -3.94 5.31 -15.79
N PRO A 24 -4.64 6.43 -15.53
CA PRO A 24 -3.99 7.65 -15.06
C PRO A 24 -3.44 7.45 -13.64
N LYS A 25 -2.17 7.81 -13.43
CA LYS A 25 -1.55 7.86 -12.10
C LYS A 25 -1.89 9.19 -11.45
N ILE A 26 -2.51 9.14 -10.26
CA ILE A 26 -2.74 10.34 -9.45
C ILE A 26 -1.44 10.67 -8.71
N GLN A 27 -1.02 11.92 -8.78
CA GLN A 27 0.20 12.40 -8.12
C GLN A 27 -0.11 12.91 -6.72
N GLU A 28 0.91 12.89 -5.86
CA GLU A 28 0.84 13.50 -4.54
C GLU A 28 0.70 15.02 -4.69
N ASN A 29 -0.34 15.60 -4.07
CA ASN A 29 -0.56 17.03 -4.08
C ASN A 29 -0.22 17.65 -2.70
N GLU A 30 0.75 18.56 -2.66
CA GLU A 30 1.19 19.26 -1.45
C GLU A 30 0.07 20.10 -0.82
N THR A 31 -0.90 20.57 -1.62
CA THR A 31 -2.03 21.38 -1.09
C THR A 31 -2.89 20.58 -0.11
N VAL A 32 -2.91 19.25 -0.23
CA VAL A 32 -3.72 18.38 0.64
C VAL A 32 -3.21 18.37 2.07
N SER A 33 -1.91 18.50 2.29
CA SER A 33 -1.35 18.60 3.64
C SER A 33 -1.86 19.85 4.36
N MET A 34 -2.01 20.97 3.64
CA MET A 34 -2.61 22.18 4.18
C MET A 34 -4.08 21.95 4.54
N ILE A 35 -4.83 21.25 3.68
CA ILE A 35 -6.26 20.97 3.88
C ILE A 35 -6.48 20.06 5.10
N LEU A 36 -5.72 18.97 5.23
CA LEU A 36 -5.83 18.01 6.32
C LEU A 36 -5.48 18.61 7.69
N ASN A 37 -4.62 19.63 7.72
CA ASN A 37 -4.18 20.30 8.95
C ASN A 37 -4.90 21.64 9.20
N MET A 38 -5.98 21.95 8.46
CA MET A 38 -6.75 23.16 8.68
C MET A 38 -7.38 23.18 10.09
N LYS A 39 -7.29 24.33 10.76
CA LYS A 39 -7.95 24.56 12.05
C LYS A 39 -9.42 24.91 11.84
N SER A 40 -10.27 24.53 12.81
CA SER A 40 -11.72 24.81 12.82
C SER A 40 -12.08 26.27 12.50
N LEU A 41 -11.34 27.24 13.08
CA LEU A 41 -11.54 28.68 12.83
C LEU A 41 -11.33 29.11 11.36
N SER A 42 -10.60 28.32 10.58
CA SER A 42 -10.37 28.57 9.15
C SER A 42 -11.46 27.93 8.31
N LEU A 43 -12.01 26.78 8.74
CA LEU A 43 -13.13 26.12 8.08
C LEU A 43 -14.39 27.00 8.05
N ASP A 44 -14.63 27.77 9.11
CA ASP A 44 -15.78 28.68 9.15
C ASP A 44 -15.69 29.85 8.17
N LYS A 45 -14.48 30.17 7.70
CA LYS A 45 -14.24 31.26 6.75
C LYS A 45 -14.33 30.81 5.29
N LEU A 46 -14.34 29.50 5.03
CA LEU A 46 -14.40 28.97 3.67
C LEU A 46 -15.77 29.27 3.02
N THR A 47 -15.71 29.68 1.77
CA THR A 47 -16.87 29.78 0.89
C THR A 47 -17.33 28.39 0.44
N ARG A 48 -18.54 28.31 -0.14
CA ARG A 48 -19.07 27.04 -0.67
C ARG A 48 -18.18 26.43 -1.74
N GLU A 49 -17.67 27.26 -2.65
CA GLU A 49 -16.83 26.83 -3.78
C GLU A 49 -15.48 26.29 -3.27
N GLU A 50 -14.86 26.98 -2.32
CA GLU A 50 -13.60 26.53 -1.70
C GLU A 50 -13.78 25.20 -0.94
N CYS A 51 -14.91 25.01 -0.24
CA CYS A 51 -15.20 23.73 0.42
C CYS A 51 -15.29 22.58 -0.59
N LEU A 52 -15.92 22.80 -1.75
CA LEU A 52 -16.03 21.80 -2.81
C LEU A 52 -14.68 21.52 -3.48
N ALA A 53 -13.87 22.56 -3.72
CA ALA A 53 -12.52 22.41 -4.25
C ALA A 53 -11.63 21.60 -3.29
N CYS A 54 -11.64 21.93 -2.00
CA CYS A 54 -10.91 21.17 -0.99
C CYS A 54 -11.40 19.72 -0.87
N ALA A 55 -12.71 19.48 -0.98
CA ALA A 55 -13.26 18.12 -0.98
C ALA A 55 -12.77 17.30 -2.19
N TYR A 56 -12.73 17.90 -3.38
CA TYR A 56 -12.20 17.26 -4.59
C TYR A 56 -10.73 16.86 -4.41
N GLU A 57 -9.90 17.77 -3.91
CA GLU A 57 -8.48 17.51 -3.63
C GLU A 57 -8.28 16.38 -2.61
N LEU A 58 -9.13 16.32 -1.57
CA LEU A 58 -9.11 15.23 -0.60
C LEU A 58 -9.50 13.87 -1.22
N TYR A 59 -10.49 13.81 -2.10
CA TYR A 59 -10.81 12.57 -2.80
C TYR A 59 -9.68 12.12 -3.73
N ALA A 60 -9.07 13.05 -4.47
CA ALA A 60 -7.91 12.74 -5.29
C ALA A 60 -6.76 12.18 -4.44
N HIS A 61 -6.53 12.76 -3.26
CA HIS A 61 -5.53 12.24 -2.33
C HIS A 61 -5.91 10.89 -1.73
N ALA A 62 -7.18 10.65 -1.42
CA ALA A 62 -7.63 9.34 -0.95
C ALA A 62 -7.35 8.26 -2.00
N GLU A 63 -7.61 8.56 -3.27
CA GLU A 63 -7.29 7.67 -4.39
C GLU A 63 -5.78 7.45 -4.55
N TYR A 64 -4.96 8.49 -4.35
CA TYR A 64 -3.50 8.32 -4.26
C TYR A 64 -3.10 7.36 -3.14
N ILE A 65 -3.63 7.52 -1.93
CA ILE A 65 -3.35 6.61 -0.80
C ILE A 65 -3.79 5.19 -1.13
N HIS A 66 -4.95 5.01 -1.77
CA HIS A 66 -5.41 3.70 -2.24
C HIS A 66 -4.42 3.09 -3.25
N SER A 67 -3.95 3.87 -4.22
CA SER A 67 -2.97 3.40 -5.21
C SER A 67 -1.65 2.94 -4.57
N VAL A 68 -1.17 3.65 -3.55
CA VAL A 68 0.02 3.26 -2.78
C VAL A 68 -0.26 1.97 -2.02
N LYS A 69 -1.42 1.85 -1.35
CA LYS A 69 -1.80 0.62 -0.64
C LYS A 69 -1.86 -0.57 -1.59
N SER A 70 -2.51 -0.42 -2.75
CA SER A 70 -2.60 -1.49 -3.75
C SER A 70 -1.24 -1.88 -4.31
N LYS A 71 -0.31 -0.93 -4.48
CA LYS A 71 1.08 -1.25 -4.85
C LYS A 71 1.75 -2.14 -3.81
N GLU A 72 1.61 -1.81 -2.53
CA GLU A 72 2.19 -2.60 -1.44
C GLU A 72 1.52 -3.98 -1.32
N GLU A 73 0.21 -4.10 -1.57
CA GLU A 73 -0.52 -5.38 -1.62
C GLU A 73 0.02 -6.28 -2.74
N VAL A 74 0.25 -5.73 -3.94
CA VAL A 74 0.85 -6.47 -5.05
C VAL A 74 2.26 -6.97 -4.71
N ILE A 75 3.06 -6.15 -4.03
CA ILE A 75 4.40 -6.55 -3.56
C ILE A 75 4.31 -7.67 -2.51
N LEU A 76 3.35 -7.58 -1.59
CA LEU A 76 3.11 -8.59 -0.57
C LEU A 76 2.74 -9.94 -1.22
N ASP A 77 1.79 -9.95 -2.15
CA ASP A 77 1.34 -11.16 -2.84
C ASP A 77 2.46 -11.81 -3.67
N TRP A 78 3.26 -10.98 -4.35
CA TRP A 78 4.44 -11.44 -5.07
C TRP A 78 5.47 -12.07 -4.14
N ALA A 79 5.76 -11.43 -3.00
CA ALA A 79 6.73 -11.93 -2.04
C ALA A 79 6.29 -13.25 -1.42
N GLU A 80 5.00 -13.39 -1.08
CA GLU A 80 4.43 -14.64 -0.58
C GLU A 80 4.54 -15.77 -1.61
N SER A 81 4.11 -15.52 -2.85
CA SER A 81 4.18 -16.49 -3.94
C SER A 81 5.61 -16.93 -4.22
N SER A 82 6.55 -15.98 -4.22
CA SER A 82 7.97 -16.23 -4.44
C SER A 82 8.60 -17.05 -3.32
N LEU A 83 8.26 -16.75 -2.05
CA LEU A 83 8.71 -17.54 -0.90
C LEU A 83 8.24 -18.99 -1.01
N TRP A 84 6.95 -19.20 -1.29
CA TRP A 84 6.40 -20.53 -1.47
C TRP A 84 7.06 -21.31 -2.59
N PHE A 85 7.30 -20.66 -3.74
CA PHE A 85 8.00 -21.28 -4.86
C PHE A 85 9.41 -21.74 -4.47
N ILE A 86 10.15 -20.91 -3.71
CA ILE A 86 11.53 -21.21 -3.32
C ILE A 86 11.61 -22.33 -2.27
N ILE A 87 10.78 -22.28 -1.23
CA ILE A 87 10.92 -23.17 -0.06
C ILE A 87 10.09 -24.45 -0.12
N SER A 88 9.11 -24.54 -1.03
CA SER A 88 8.18 -25.69 -1.12
C SER A 88 8.92 -27.03 -1.29
N SER A 89 10.04 -27.03 -2.01
CA SER A 89 10.85 -28.21 -2.27
C SER A 89 11.66 -28.68 -1.05
N SER A 90 12.05 -27.76 -0.16
CA SER A 90 12.86 -28.06 1.03
C SER A 90 12.05 -28.20 2.31
N MET A 91 10.78 -27.74 2.36
CA MET A 91 9.95 -27.82 3.57
C MET A 91 9.80 -29.23 4.17
N ASN A 92 9.77 -30.27 3.32
CA ASN A 92 9.66 -31.66 3.77
C ASN A 92 10.93 -32.19 4.45
N GLN A 93 12.05 -31.45 4.33
CA GLN A 93 13.34 -31.80 4.93
C GLN A 93 13.46 -31.29 6.37
N TYR A 94 12.56 -30.40 6.82
CA TYR A 94 12.60 -29.83 8.16
C TYR A 94 11.49 -30.41 9.05
N GLY A 95 11.91 -31.00 10.16
CA GLY A 95 11.03 -31.51 11.20
C GLY A 95 10.28 -32.79 10.84
N ASP A 96 9.55 -33.32 11.82
CA ASP A 96 8.71 -34.50 11.69
C ASP A 96 7.22 -34.12 11.51
N LYS A 97 6.31 -35.10 11.60
CA LYS A 97 4.86 -34.86 11.50
C LYS A 97 4.27 -33.99 12.63
N TYR A 98 5.02 -33.75 13.71
CA TYR A 98 4.56 -32.98 14.87
C TYR A 98 5.18 -31.57 14.94
N THR A 99 6.23 -31.33 14.16
CA THR A 99 6.91 -30.02 14.10
C THR A 99 5.97 -28.97 13.51
N LYS A 100 5.87 -27.80 14.16
CA LYS A 100 4.96 -26.73 13.74
C LYS A 100 5.33 -26.22 12.36
N TRP A 101 4.32 -25.95 11.53
CA TRP A 101 4.54 -25.44 10.18
C TRP A 101 5.40 -24.16 10.16
N GLN A 102 5.22 -23.26 11.11
CA GLN A 102 6.01 -22.03 11.24
C GLN A 102 7.51 -22.32 11.44
N GLU A 103 7.86 -23.32 12.27
CA GLU A 103 9.25 -23.69 12.51
C GLU A 103 9.90 -24.26 11.24
N LYS A 104 9.16 -25.07 10.48
CA LYS A 104 9.60 -25.58 9.18
C LYS A 104 9.81 -24.47 8.17
N PHE A 105 8.86 -23.54 8.09
CA PHE A 105 8.92 -22.38 7.20
C PHE A 105 10.16 -21.52 7.47
N PHE A 106 10.37 -21.08 8.71
CA PHE A 106 11.51 -20.23 9.05
C PHE A 106 12.85 -20.95 8.89
N SER A 107 12.90 -22.27 9.12
CA SER A 107 14.10 -23.07 8.88
C SER A 107 14.46 -23.11 7.40
N ALA A 108 13.48 -23.38 6.53
CA ALA A 108 13.67 -23.40 5.08
C ALA A 108 14.06 -22.02 4.51
N VAL A 109 13.47 -20.94 5.05
CA VAL A 109 13.82 -19.57 4.64
C VAL A 109 15.23 -19.19 5.07
N LYS A 110 15.65 -19.58 6.27
CA LYS A 110 16.97 -19.22 6.83
C LYS A 110 18.13 -19.84 6.06
N GLU A 111 17.95 -21.04 5.50
CA GLU A 111 18.99 -21.70 4.69
C GLU A 111 19.11 -21.14 3.28
N ASN A 112 18.13 -20.37 2.82
CA ASN A 112 18.15 -19.76 1.49
C ASN A 112 18.33 -18.22 1.59
N PRO A 113 19.50 -17.68 1.23
CA PRO A 113 19.75 -16.24 1.30
C PRO A 113 18.73 -15.39 0.53
N LEU A 114 18.29 -15.88 -0.64
CA LEU A 114 17.30 -15.19 -1.47
C LEU A 114 15.92 -15.19 -0.80
N ALA A 115 15.50 -16.31 -0.20
CA ALA A 115 14.24 -16.37 0.55
C ALA A 115 14.27 -15.45 1.77
N THR A 116 15.41 -15.37 2.46
CA THR A 116 15.58 -14.45 3.59
C THR A 116 15.41 -12.99 3.16
N ASP A 117 15.95 -12.60 2.00
CA ASP A 117 15.79 -11.23 1.49
C ASP A 117 14.34 -10.95 1.06
N ILE A 118 13.68 -11.89 0.38
CA ILE A 118 12.26 -11.75 0.01
C ILE A 118 11.37 -11.68 1.26
N LEU A 119 11.69 -12.40 2.33
CA LEU A 119 10.97 -12.30 3.59
C LEU A 119 11.08 -10.90 4.22
N LYS A 120 12.23 -10.23 4.12
CA LYS A 120 12.35 -8.83 4.57
C LYS A 120 11.44 -7.92 3.76
N ILE A 121 11.45 -8.06 2.43
CA ILE A 121 10.56 -7.30 1.51
C ILE A 121 9.10 -7.51 1.92
N LYS A 122 8.69 -8.77 2.12
CA LYS A 122 7.35 -9.13 2.58
C LYS A 122 6.97 -8.37 3.86
N ASN A 123 7.84 -8.43 4.88
CA ASN A 123 7.59 -7.78 6.16
C ASN A 123 7.49 -6.26 6.04
N HIS A 124 8.29 -5.64 5.18
CA HIS A 124 8.23 -4.20 4.91
C HIS A 124 6.90 -3.80 4.23
N ALA A 125 6.48 -4.54 3.21
CA ALA A 125 5.21 -4.31 2.52
C ALA A 125 4.02 -4.48 3.48
N GLU A 126 4.00 -5.56 4.26
CA GLU A 126 2.95 -5.83 5.24
C GLU A 126 2.86 -4.71 6.30
N ALA A 127 4.01 -4.24 6.79
CA ALA A 127 4.07 -3.12 7.73
C ALA A 127 3.52 -1.82 7.11
N ARG A 128 3.86 -1.52 5.85
CA ARG A 128 3.35 -0.35 5.14
C ARG A 128 1.84 -0.41 4.94
N ILE A 129 1.31 -1.56 4.51
CA ILE A 129 -0.15 -1.76 4.38
C ILE A 129 -0.84 -1.49 5.72
N LYS A 130 -0.33 -2.05 6.83
CA LYS A 130 -0.89 -1.81 8.18
C LYS A 130 -0.89 -0.33 8.57
N ILE A 131 0.18 0.41 8.25
CA ILE A 131 0.28 1.85 8.53
C ILE A 131 -0.72 2.66 7.69
N ILE A 132 -0.92 2.27 6.44
CA ILE A 132 -1.79 3.00 5.49
C ILE A 132 -3.26 2.61 5.66
N ASN A 133 -3.54 1.46 6.25
CA ASN A 133 -4.90 0.92 6.35
C ASN A 133 -5.87 1.88 7.05
N GLY A 134 -7.00 2.14 6.39
CA GLY A 134 -8.03 3.07 6.86
C GLY A 134 -7.64 4.55 6.79
N LYS A 135 -6.44 4.94 6.32
CA LYS A 135 -6.12 6.36 6.10
C LYS A 135 -6.95 6.95 4.96
N ALA A 136 -7.09 6.22 3.85
CA ALA A 136 -7.88 6.69 2.71
C ALA A 136 -9.35 6.91 3.09
N ASP A 137 -9.98 5.95 3.77
CA ASP A 137 -11.38 6.07 4.24
C ASP A 137 -11.59 7.27 5.17
N ARG A 138 -10.61 7.57 6.04
CA ARG A 138 -10.65 8.77 6.89
C ARG A 138 -10.56 10.06 6.07
N VAL A 139 -9.72 10.10 5.04
CA VAL A 139 -9.60 11.26 4.14
C VAL A 139 -10.90 11.46 3.35
N GLN A 140 -11.52 10.38 2.84
CA GLN A 140 -12.84 10.43 2.20
C GLN A 140 -13.91 10.97 3.15
N SER A 141 -13.92 10.50 4.39
CA SER A 141 -14.85 11.00 5.43
C SER A 141 -14.66 12.51 5.68
N MET A 142 -13.42 13.02 5.63
CA MET A 142 -13.16 14.46 5.74
C MET A 142 -13.67 15.24 4.52
N ALA A 143 -13.54 14.68 3.32
CA ALA A 143 -14.10 15.26 2.10
C ALA A 143 -15.64 15.32 2.17
N ASP A 144 -16.29 14.26 2.65
CA ASP A 144 -17.74 14.22 2.86
C ASP A 144 -18.21 15.30 3.84
N ILE A 145 -17.44 15.56 4.90
CA ILE A 145 -17.74 16.63 5.87
C ILE A 145 -17.71 18.01 5.18
N LEU A 146 -16.72 18.28 4.31
CA LEU A 146 -16.64 19.54 3.56
C LEU A 146 -17.80 19.70 2.58
N ILE A 147 -18.23 18.61 1.92
CA ILE A 147 -19.43 18.62 1.07
C ILE A 147 -20.69 18.91 1.88
N ASN A 148 -20.82 18.32 3.05
CA ASN A 148 -21.97 18.58 3.92
C ASN A 148 -21.97 20.02 4.46
N LEU A 149 -20.79 20.58 4.73
CA LEU A 149 -20.63 21.99 5.13
C LEU A 149 -21.04 22.93 4.00
N SER A 150 -20.63 22.64 2.75
CA SER A 150 -20.98 23.47 1.60
C SER A 150 -22.49 23.49 1.32
N LYS A 151 -23.20 22.37 1.52
CA LYS A 151 -24.66 22.29 1.37
C LYS A 151 -25.46 23.08 2.40
N ARG A 152 -24.89 23.33 3.58
CA ARG A 152 -25.54 24.06 4.69
C ARG A 152 -25.35 25.58 4.63
N ARG A 153 -24.44 26.05 3.78
CA ARG A 153 -24.16 27.47 3.51
C ARG A 153 -24.91 27.94 2.27
#